data_AF-A0A158NS18-F1
#
_entry.id   AF-A0A158NS18-F1
#
_cell.length_a   1.000
_cell.length_b   1.000
_cell.length_c   1.000
_cell.angle_alpha   90.00
_cell.angle_beta   90.00
_cell.angle_gamma   90.00
#
_symmetry.space_group_name_H-M   'P 1'
#
loop_
_entity.id
_entity.type
_entity.pdbx_description
1 polymer ?
#
loop_
_entity_poly.entity_id
_entity_poly.type
_entity_poly.pdbx_seq_one_letter_code
_entity_poly.pdbx_strand_id
1 'polypeptide(L)'
;MTILNSGGTRTEFSLSLIFNMNVNKHSGYKDFVWAIELNRLCLEVVGLWPKINGAAKNTFVSDLRMGTIFFIVTFLSIIPLLCSLVRVWGDMILIVDNLQVILPLLVVSLKLIIIRWKRTAIALLVKMMVEDWMELKMDAERDVMIKRAQTARLIAYYFYDIDKSPQFEIALVIQAATMFLGGMTYTSVDAFLGLLILHICGQLENFKHRLTNLISSKDFDSALCNNVRTHLRIIRFANNIEDVFALLMLGLVFYFGIVFCLFGFLFVTVITGNEIGHMSLTRVCFLVIGIFTLLAHTFLYCGAGEIIAEQCEAVYSAICNLEWYKLEPRKKKYLILLMIRANEPFRITAGKIFPLTMTTFCSLLKTSAGYISFLLAKRKIEL
;
A
#
# COMPACT_ATOMS: atom_id res chain seq x y z
N MET A 1 -18.68 67.71 24.33
CA MET A 1 -18.11 67.61 22.97
C MET A 1 -17.46 66.23 22.88
N THR A 2 -18.22 65.13 22.97
CA THR A 2 -18.94 64.46 21.85
C THR A 2 -17.94 64.15 20.72
N ILE A 3 -17.61 62.91 20.36
CA ILE A 3 -18.49 61.87 19.80
C ILE A 3 -17.87 60.46 19.99
N LEU A 4 -18.77 59.52 20.33
CA LEU A 4 -18.82 58.07 20.10
C LEU A 4 -17.69 57.37 19.31
N ASN A 5 -17.28 56.20 19.78
CA ASN A 5 -17.31 55.02 18.91
C ASN A 5 -17.69 53.74 19.67
N SER A 6 -18.92 53.32 19.44
CA SER A 6 -19.53 52.06 19.86
C SER A 6 -18.99 50.90 19.02
N GLY A 7 -18.55 49.84 19.67
CA GLY A 7 -18.14 48.59 19.02
C GLY A 7 -18.50 47.34 19.83
N GLY A 8 -19.60 47.39 20.60
CA GLY A 8 -20.21 46.20 21.19
C GLY A 8 -20.83 45.34 20.09
N THR A 9 -20.08 44.36 19.59
CA THR A 9 -20.51 43.54 18.45
C THR A 9 -21.30 42.32 18.91
N ARG A 10 -22.61 42.51 19.13
CA ARG A 10 -23.76 41.61 18.80
C ARG A 10 -23.78 40.12 19.21
N THR A 11 -22.68 39.50 19.63
CA THR A 11 -22.62 38.09 20.05
C THR A 11 -23.07 37.88 21.50
N GLU A 12 -22.81 38.85 22.38
CA GLU A 12 -23.23 38.79 23.79
C GLU A 12 -24.75 38.95 23.97
N PHE A 13 -25.43 39.65 23.06
CA PHE A 13 -26.84 40.01 23.25
C PHE A 13 -27.84 38.90 22.84
N SER A 14 -27.36 37.83 22.19
CA SER A 14 -28.25 36.85 21.54
C SER A 14 -28.41 35.52 22.30
N LEU A 15 -27.66 35.32 23.39
CA LEU A 15 -27.71 34.11 24.23
C LEU A 15 -28.37 34.36 25.60
N SER A 16 -28.46 35.62 26.04
CA SER A 16 -29.14 36.03 27.28
C SER A 16 -30.67 35.85 27.23
N LEU A 17 -31.24 35.76 26.03
CA LEU A 17 -32.70 35.68 25.82
C LEU A 17 -33.29 34.27 25.96
N ILE A 18 -32.47 33.21 25.94
CA ILE A 18 -32.96 31.81 26.03
C ILE A 18 -32.70 31.21 27.42
N PHE A 19 -31.62 31.61 28.09
CA PHE A 19 -31.31 31.23 29.46
C PHE A 19 -30.98 32.50 30.24
N ASN A 20 -31.86 32.88 31.17
CA ASN A 20 -31.68 34.03 32.06
C ASN A 20 -30.62 33.73 33.14
N MET A 21 -29.41 33.34 32.72
CA MET A 21 -28.31 32.94 33.58
C MET A 21 -27.01 33.56 33.05
N ASN A 22 -26.31 34.29 33.92
CA ASN A 22 -25.11 35.04 33.55
C ASN A 22 -23.90 34.07 33.40
N VAL A 23 -23.81 33.44 32.22
CA VAL A 23 -22.85 32.37 31.88
C VAL A 23 -21.38 32.77 32.07
N ASN A 24 -21.06 34.07 32.00
CA ASN A 24 -19.70 34.59 32.20
C ASN A 24 -19.12 34.40 33.63
N LYS A 25 -19.94 33.94 34.59
CA LYS A 25 -19.55 33.71 35.99
C LYS A 25 -19.23 32.26 36.35
N HIS A 26 -19.50 31.28 35.49
CA HIS A 26 -19.22 29.86 35.76
C HIS A 26 -17.82 29.45 35.28
N SER A 27 -17.04 28.84 36.17
CA SER A 27 -15.68 28.35 35.88
C SER A 27 -15.64 27.27 34.78
N GLY A 28 -16.65 26.39 34.74
CA GLY A 28 -16.76 25.32 33.73
C GLY A 28 -16.89 25.81 32.29
N TYR A 29 -17.58 26.94 32.05
CA TYR A 29 -17.70 27.52 30.71
C TYR A 29 -16.33 28.00 30.19
N LYS A 30 -15.55 28.66 31.05
CA LYS A 30 -14.21 29.16 30.69
C LYS A 30 -13.27 28.01 30.36
N ASP A 31 -13.34 26.91 31.12
CA ASP A 31 -12.51 25.73 30.85
C ASP A 31 -12.91 25.00 29.58
N PHE A 32 -14.22 24.89 29.32
CA PHE A 32 -14.72 24.31 28.07
C PHE A 32 -14.21 25.11 26.87
N VAL A 33 -14.41 26.43 26.88
CA VAL A 33 -13.94 27.33 25.82
C VAL A 33 -12.44 27.13 25.62
N TRP A 34 -11.66 27.15 26.70
CA TRP A 34 -10.22 26.87 26.65
C TRP A 34 -9.91 25.48 26.08
N ALA A 35 -10.64 24.42 26.45
CA ALA A 35 -10.40 23.06 25.98
C ALA A 35 -10.55 22.92 24.46
N ILE A 36 -11.56 23.58 23.88
CA ILE A 36 -11.89 23.45 22.45
C ILE A 36 -11.30 24.57 21.56
N GLU A 37 -10.76 25.65 22.13
CA GLU A 37 -10.41 26.89 21.40
C GLU A 37 -9.54 26.64 20.16
N LEU A 38 -8.48 25.82 20.27
CA LEU A 38 -7.58 25.52 19.15
C LEU A 38 -8.31 24.80 18.00
N ASN A 39 -9.10 23.77 18.33
CA ASN A 39 -9.86 23.02 17.34
C ASN A 39 -11.00 23.87 16.76
N ARG A 40 -11.64 24.71 17.58
CA ARG A 40 -12.68 25.64 17.16
C ARG A 40 -12.14 26.65 16.16
N LEU A 41 -11.01 27.29 16.45
CA LEU A 41 -10.39 28.29 15.56
C LEU A 41 -10.04 27.66 14.20
N CYS A 42 -9.40 26.48 14.18
CA CYS A 42 -9.07 25.77 12.94
C CYS A 42 -10.33 25.44 12.11
N LEU A 43 -11.36 24.89 12.74
CA LEU A 43 -12.60 24.50 12.05
C LEU A 43 -13.47 25.70 11.66
N GLU A 44 -13.43 26.81 12.39
CA GLU A 44 -14.14 28.06 12.05
C GLU A 44 -13.54 28.74 10.83
N VAL A 45 -12.20 28.75 10.69
CA VAL A 45 -11.51 29.27 9.50
C VAL A 45 -11.92 28.50 8.24
N VAL A 46 -12.00 27.17 8.34
CA VAL A 46 -12.43 26.29 7.23
C VAL A 46 -13.96 26.34 7.01
N GLY A 47 -14.73 26.86 7.96
CA GLY A 47 -16.19 26.94 7.90
C GLY A 47 -16.93 25.64 8.24
N LEU A 48 -16.25 24.71 8.93
CA LEU A 48 -16.78 23.41 9.36
C LEU A 48 -17.28 23.38 10.81
N TRP A 49 -16.95 24.38 11.63
CA TRP A 49 -17.37 24.39 13.03
C TRP A 49 -18.91 24.35 13.16
N PRO A 50 -19.46 23.38 13.92
CA PRO A 50 -20.90 23.25 14.09
C PRO A 50 -21.45 24.42 14.91
N LYS A 51 -22.30 25.22 14.29
CA LYS A 51 -22.98 26.34 14.98
C LYS A 51 -24.22 25.80 15.69
N ILE A 52 -24.29 26.03 17.00
CA ILE A 52 -25.33 25.48 17.89
C ILE A 52 -26.64 26.29 17.81
N ASN A 53 -26.59 27.56 17.41
CA ASN A 53 -27.75 28.45 17.35
C ASN A 53 -28.16 28.77 15.90
N GLY A 54 -29.45 28.63 15.61
CA GLY A 54 -30.09 28.72 14.27
C GLY A 54 -30.10 30.10 13.60
N ALA A 55 -29.00 30.85 13.62
CA ALA A 55 -28.87 32.10 12.88
C ALA A 55 -28.58 31.82 11.39
N ALA A 56 -29.65 31.69 10.59
CA ALA A 56 -29.63 31.38 9.16
C ALA A 56 -28.72 32.28 8.29
N LYS A 57 -28.44 33.52 8.75
CA LYS A 57 -27.62 34.50 8.01
C LYS A 57 -26.10 34.22 8.08
N ASN A 58 -25.63 33.56 9.14
CA ASN A 58 -24.21 33.24 9.34
C ASN A 58 -23.84 31.82 8.87
N THR A 59 -24.82 30.95 8.59
CA THR A 59 -24.61 29.65 7.95
C THR A 59 -24.28 29.83 6.48
N PHE A 60 -24.96 30.72 5.77
CA PHE A 60 -24.70 30.98 4.35
C PHE A 60 -23.25 31.38 4.07
N VAL A 61 -22.67 32.27 4.89
CA VAL A 61 -21.25 32.68 4.74
C VAL A 61 -20.28 31.53 5.05
N SER A 62 -20.59 30.68 6.04
CA SER A 62 -19.78 29.50 6.37
C SER A 62 -19.84 28.45 5.25
N ASP A 63 -21.03 28.28 4.68
CA ASP A 63 -21.31 27.36 3.60
C ASP A 63 -20.65 27.81 2.30
N LEU A 64 -20.68 29.12 2.02
CA LEU A 64 -19.95 29.75 0.94
C LEU A 64 -18.44 29.60 1.13
N ARG A 65 -17.89 29.87 2.32
CA ARG A 65 -16.44 29.71 2.62
C ARG A 65 -15.98 28.26 2.42
N MET A 66 -16.71 27.29 2.97
CA MET A 66 -16.38 25.87 2.80
C MET A 66 -16.49 25.45 1.34
N GLY A 67 -17.55 25.89 0.64
CA GLY A 67 -17.70 25.66 -0.80
C GLY A 67 -16.56 26.25 -1.62
N THR A 68 -16.12 27.47 -1.30
CA THR A 68 -14.97 28.12 -1.92
C THR A 68 -13.67 27.36 -1.61
N ILE A 69 -13.43 26.91 -0.37
CA ILE A 69 -12.24 26.12 -0.01
C ILE A 69 -12.24 24.77 -0.73
N PHE A 70 -13.38 24.08 -0.75
CA PHE A 70 -13.53 22.81 -1.47
C PHE A 70 -13.29 22.99 -2.98
N PHE A 71 -13.81 24.07 -3.56
CA PHE A 71 -13.56 24.42 -4.96
C PHE A 71 -12.08 24.73 -5.21
N ILE A 72 -11.42 25.48 -4.33
CA ILE A 72 -9.97 25.75 -4.42
C ILE A 72 -9.17 24.44 -4.35
N VAL A 73 -9.40 23.61 -3.33
CA VAL A 73 -8.68 22.33 -3.15
C VAL A 73 -8.91 21.38 -4.33
N THR A 74 -10.14 21.30 -4.84
CA THR A 74 -10.48 20.37 -5.93
C THR A 74 -10.05 20.93 -7.29
N PHE A 75 -10.47 22.14 -7.66
CA PHE A 75 -10.27 22.70 -8.99
C PHE A 75 -8.95 23.46 -9.16
N LEU A 76 -8.37 24.04 -8.11
CA LEU A 76 -7.11 24.77 -8.20
C LEU A 76 -5.91 23.97 -7.69
N SER A 77 -6.12 22.93 -6.88
CA SER A 77 -5.03 22.06 -6.42
C SER A 77 -5.07 20.67 -7.06
N ILE A 78 -6.16 19.90 -6.91
CA ILE A 78 -6.22 18.52 -7.42
C ILE A 78 -6.27 18.47 -8.95
N ILE A 79 -7.10 19.27 -9.62
CA ILE A 79 -7.19 19.25 -11.09
C ILE A 79 -5.89 19.69 -11.76
N PRO A 80 -5.19 20.77 -11.34
CA PRO A 80 -3.88 21.12 -11.87
C PRO A 80 -2.81 20.10 -11.51
N LEU A 81 -2.88 19.42 -10.36
CA LEU A 81 -1.97 18.31 -10.05
C LEU A 81 -2.29 17.06 -10.88
N LEU A 82 -3.54 16.78 -11.24
CA LEU A 82 -3.90 15.71 -12.16
C LEU A 82 -3.50 16.06 -13.60
N CYS A 83 -3.70 17.30 -14.04
CA CYS A 83 -3.20 17.80 -15.31
C CYS A 83 -1.67 17.88 -15.34
N SER A 84 -1.02 18.19 -14.21
CA SER A 84 0.44 18.15 -14.02
C SER A 84 0.91 16.70 -14.02
N LEU A 85 0.23 15.77 -13.37
CA LEU A 85 0.48 14.33 -13.47
C LEU A 85 0.38 13.86 -14.93
N VAL A 86 -0.56 14.44 -15.69
CA VAL A 86 -0.74 14.17 -17.13
C VAL A 86 0.26 14.92 -18.03
N ARG A 87 0.81 16.07 -17.60
CA ARG A 87 1.78 16.89 -18.36
C ARG A 87 3.22 16.49 -18.08
N VAL A 88 3.47 16.10 -16.84
CA VAL A 88 4.68 15.48 -16.32
C VAL A 88 4.59 13.95 -16.50
N TRP A 89 3.58 13.49 -17.26
CA TRP A 89 3.48 12.14 -17.78
C TRP A 89 4.68 11.88 -18.68
N GLY A 90 5.74 11.35 -18.10
CA GLY A 90 7.05 11.30 -18.74
C GLY A 90 8.22 11.72 -17.84
N ASP A 91 8.01 12.18 -16.60
CA ASP A 91 9.06 12.30 -15.58
C ASP A 91 8.60 11.60 -14.29
N MET A 92 9.23 10.46 -14.00
CA MET A 92 8.76 9.57 -12.92
C MET A 92 9.12 10.07 -11.51
N ILE A 93 10.13 10.94 -11.36
CA ILE A 93 10.48 11.55 -10.08
C ILE A 93 9.38 12.53 -9.70
N LEU A 94 9.03 13.40 -10.65
CA LEU A 94 7.92 14.31 -10.47
C LEU A 94 6.59 13.55 -10.36
N ILE A 95 6.36 12.41 -11.03
CA ILE A 95 5.13 11.62 -10.85
C ILE A 95 5.01 11.04 -9.44
N VAL A 96 6.08 10.48 -8.86
CA VAL A 96 6.05 9.95 -7.49
C VAL A 96 5.87 11.08 -6.48
N ASP A 97 6.58 12.20 -6.66
CA ASP A 97 6.43 13.39 -5.82
C ASP A 97 5.00 13.97 -5.92
N ASN A 98 4.42 14.00 -7.14
CA ASN A 98 3.03 14.42 -7.35
C ASN A 98 2.04 13.43 -6.72
N LEU A 99 2.25 12.12 -6.84
CA LEU A 99 1.34 11.10 -6.29
C LEU A 99 1.32 11.11 -4.76
N GLN A 100 2.49 11.32 -4.14
CA GLN A 100 2.62 11.47 -2.69
C GLN A 100 1.86 12.70 -2.15
N VAL A 101 1.62 13.72 -2.99
CA VAL A 101 0.84 14.92 -2.66
C VAL A 101 -0.65 14.77 -3.03
N ILE A 102 -0.98 14.09 -4.14
CA ILE A 102 -2.36 13.86 -4.59
C ILE A 102 -3.16 13.03 -3.58
N LEU A 103 -2.56 11.96 -3.03
CA LEU A 103 -3.27 11.03 -2.14
C LEU A 103 -3.75 11.71 -0.83
N PRO A 104 -2.92 12.49 -0.11
CA PRO A 104 -3.39 13.29 1.03
C PRO A 104 -4.47 14.32 0.68
N LEU A 105 -4.37 15.01 -0.46
CA LEU A 105 -5.35 16.02 -0.89
C LEU A 105 -6.72 15.41 -1.19
N LEU A 106 -6.75 14.20 -1.76
CA LEU A 106 -7.98 13.42 -1.95
C LEU A 106 -8.61 13.03 -0.60
N VAL A 107 -7.81 12.58 0.36
CA VAL A 107 -8.28 12.25 1.72
C VAL A 107 -8.83 13.49 2.44
N VAL A 108 -8.19 14.65 2.29
CA VAL A 108 -8.70 15.93 2.84
C VAL A 108 -10.06 16.28 2.23
N SER A 109 -10.19 16.19 0.91
CA SER A 109 -11.44 16.48 0.20
C SER A 109 -12.58 15.56 0.65
N LEU A 110 -12.31 14.26 0.81
CA LEU A 110 -13.27 13.29 1.35
C LEU A 110 -13.67 13.63 2.80
N LYS A 111 -12.72 13.99 3.66
CA LYS A 111 -13.01 14.39 5.05
C LYS A 111 -13.88 15.65 5.13
N LEU A 112 -13.65 16.67 4.29
CA LEU A 112 -14.49 17.88 4.23
C LEU A 112 -15.95 17.52 3.90
N ILE A 113 -16.16 16.63 2.91
CA ILE A 113 -17.49 16.15 2.51
C ILE A 113 -18.16 15.39 3.65
N ILE A 114 -17.46 14.42 4.27
CA ILE A 114 -18.01 13.57 5.34
C ILE A 114 -18.41 14.40 6.56
N ILE A 115 -17.53 15.28 7.05
CA ILE A 115 -17.79 16.13 8.22
C ILE A 115 -18.97 17.06 7.94
N ARG A 116 -19.05 17.63 6.72
CA ARG A 116 -20.16 18.49 6.32
C ARG A 116 -21.48 17.75 6.21
N TRP A 117 -21.49 16.55 5.66
CA TRP A 117 -22.67 15.69 5.60
C TRP A 117 -23.19 15.38 7.00
N LYS A 118 -22.28 15.09 7.94
CA LYS A 118 -22.61 14.73 9.33
C LYS A 118 -22.71 15.92 10.28
N ARG A 119 -22.79 17.16 9.77
CA ARG A 119 -22.77 18.40 10.58
C ARG A 119 -23.79 18.44 11.72
N THR A 120 -24.98 17.87 11.52
CA THR A 120 -26.05 17.83 12.54
C THR A 120 -25.68 16.90 13.70
N ALA A 121 -25.13 15.74 13.41
CA ALA A 121 -24.62 14.81 14.42
C ALA A 121 -23.44 15.43 15.20
N ILE A 122 -22.53 16.12 14.52
CA ILE A 122 -21.39 16.79 15.16
C ILE A 122 -21.87 17.94 16.06
N ALA A 123 -22.88 18.72 15.64
CA ALA A 123 -23.47 19.76 16.47
C ALA A 123 -24.11 19.20 17.76
N LEU A 124 -24.78 18.05 17.67
CA LEU A 124 -25.32 17.34 18.83
C LEU A 124 -24.19 16.87 19.76
N LEU A 125 -23.10 16.32 19.22
CA LEU A 125 -21.93 15.93 20.01
C LEU A 125 -21.32 17.12 20.77
N VAL A 126 -21.12 18.26 20.11
CA VAL A 126 -20.58 19.46 20.78
C VAL A 126 -21.57 19.99 21.83
N LYS A 127 -22.88 19.93 21.59
CA LYS A 127 -23.88 20.33 22.57
C LYS A 127 -23.84 19.45 23.82
N MET A 128 -23.77 18.13 23.66
CA MET A 128 -23.61 17.20 24.78
C MET A 128 -22.32 17.49 25.55
N MET A 129 -21.21 17.77 24.85
CA MET A 129 -19.96 18.20 25.51
C MET A 129 -20.15 19.49 26.31
N VAL A 130 -20.84 20.51 25.78
CA VAL A 130 -21.11 21.74 26.55
C VAL A 130 -21.88 21.43 27.82
N GLU A 131 -22.94 20.62 27.73
CA GLU A 131 -23.74 20.20 28.89
C GLU A 131 -22.87 19.49 29.94
N ASP A 132 -22.02 18.56 29.50
CA ASP A 132 -21.07 17.84 30.37
C ASP A 132 -20.08 18.78 31.07
N TRP A 133 -19.58 19.81 30.40
CA TRP A 133 -18.62 20.74 31.02
C TRP A 133 -19.29 21.78 31.94
N MET A 134 -20.60 21.99 31.80
CA MET A 134 -21.38 22.98 32.56
C MET A 134 -22.05 22.40 33.81
N GLU A 135 -22.21 21.09 33.88
CA GLU A 135 -22.72 20.38 35.06
C GLU A 135 -21.79 20.56 36.27
N LEU A 136 -22.38 20.67 37.47
CA LEU A 136 -21.65 20.81 38.73
C LEU A 136 -20.84 19.54 39.02
N LYS A 137 -19.52 19.66 39.06
CA LYS A 137 -18.56 18.55 39.25
C LYS A 137 -17.62 18.82 40.42
N MET A 138 -17.08 17.75 41.01
CA MET A 138 -16.01 17.88 42.01
C MET A 138 -14.72 18.34 41.36
N ASP A 139 -13.84 18.99 42.13
CA ASP A 139 -12.56 19.51 41.62
C ASP A 139 -11.69 18.41 40.97
N ALA A 140 -11.70 17.19 41.54
CA ALA A 140 -10.97 16.05 40.99
C ALA A 140 -11.48 15.59 39.61
N GLU A 141 -12.79 15.64 39.36
CA GLU A 141 -13.38 15.27 38.06
C GLU A 141 -13.06 16.31 37.00
N ARG A 142 -13.08 17.59 37.41
CA ARG A 142 -12.71 18.73 36.57
C ARG A 142 -11.24 18.68 36.16
N ASP A 143 -10.33 18.35 37.08
CA ASP A 143 -8.90 18.18 36.78
C ASP A 143 -8.63 17.06 35.75
N VAL A 144 -9.39 15.96 35.82
CA VAL A 144 -9.31 14.88 34.82
C VAL A 144 -9.73 15.37 33.44
N MET A 145 -10.84 16.11 33.35
CA MET A 145 -11.32 16.67 32.08
C MET A 145 -10.32 17.67 31.49
N ILE A 146 -9.72 18.54 32.32
CA ILE A 146 -8.68 19.48 31.91
C ILE A 146 -7.43 18.75 31.41
N LYS A 147 -6.99 17.69 32.09
CA LYS A 147 -5.83 16.88 31.66
C LYS A 147 -6.07 16.20 30.31
N ARG A 148 -7.29 15.71 30.05
CA ARG A 148 -7.66 15.15 28.75
C ARG A 148 -7.73 16.22 27.66
N ALA A 149 -8.27 17.41 27.97
CA ALA A 149 -8.26 18.54 27.06
C ALA A 149 -6.82 19.00 26.73
N GLN A 150 -5.91 19.04 27.70
CA GLN A 150 -4.48 19.29 27.48
C GLN A 150 -3.86 18.27 26.52
N THR A 151 -4.17 16.99 26.70
CA THR A 151 -3.70 15.92 25.82
C THR A 151 -4.20 16.12 24.38
N ALA A 152 -5.49 16.43 24.20
CA ALA A 152 -6.07 16.70 22.88
C ALA A 152 -5.44 17.94 22.21
N ARG A 153 -5.17 19.00 22.99
CA ARG A 153 -4.48 20.20 22.51
C ARG A 153 -3.02 19.91 22.13
N LEU A 154 -2.34 19.07 22.89
CA LEU A 154 -0.97 18.64 22.59
C LEU A 154 -0.91 17.77 21.34
N ILE A 155 -1.90 16.90 21.10
CA ILE A 155 -2.03 16.14 19.84
C ILE A 155 -2.27 17.08 18.66
N ALA A 156 -3.20 18.04 18.79
CA ALA A 156 -3.45 19.02 17.74
C ALA A 156 -2.20 19.89 17.44
N TYR A 157 -1.41 20.20 18.46
CA TYR A 157 -0.13 20.89 18.34
C TYR A 157 0.97 20.00 17.72
N TYR A 158 1.02 18.70 18.08
CA TYR A 158 1.99 17.71 17.58
C TYR A 158 1.90 17.51 16.06
N PHE A 159 0.69 17.51 15.49
CA PHE A 159 0.52 17.48 14.02
C PHE A 159 0.91 18.78 13.33
N TYR A 160 1.04 19.88 14.07
CA TYR A 160 1.34 21.21 13.56
C TYR A 160 2.83 21.56 13.65
N ASP A 161 3.59 20.96 14.57
CA ASP A 161 5.00 21.33 14.86
C ASP A 161 5.92 20.09 14.85
N ILE A 162 6.17 19.52 13.67
CA ILE A 162 7.08 18.37 13.46
C ILE A 162 8.56 18.81 13.54
N ASP A 163 8.83 20.12 13.51
CA ASP A 163 10.19 20.68 13.36
C ASP A 163 10.96 20.82 14.68
N LYS A 164 10.35 20.51 15.84
CA LYS A 164 11.01 20.63 17.16
C LYS A 164 11.32 19.28 17.81
N SER A 165 12.58 19.08 18.23
CA SER A 165 12.98 17.95 19.08
C SER A 165 12.21 18.01 20.42
N PRO A 166 11.66 16.89 20.94
CA PRO A 166 11.91 15.48 20.60
C PRO A 166 10.88 14.82 19.66
N GLN A 167 9.94 15.58 19.09
CA GLN A 167 8.79 15.02 18.38
C GLN A 167 9.18 14.44 17.00
N PHE A 168 10.14 15.08 16.34
CA PHE A 168 10.80 14.58 15.13
C PHE A 168 11.48 13.22 15.36
N GLU A 169 12.24 13.08 16.44
CA GLU A 169 12.98 11.84 16.76
C GLU A 169 12.01 10.68 17.02
N ILE A 170 10.91 10.93 17.73
CA ILE A 170 9.86 9.94 17.98
C ILE A 170 9.17 9.52 16.68
N ALA A 171 8.81 10.49 15.82
CA ALA A 171 8.18 10.21 14.54
C ALA A 171 9.10 9.38 13.63
N LEU A 172 10.40 9.69 13.62
CA LEU A 172 11.41 8.94 12.88
C LEU A 172 11.57 7.52 13.40
N VAL A 173 11.56 7.30 14.72
CA VAL A 173 11.60 5.96 15.32
C VAL A 173 10.34 5.16 14.95
N ILE A 174 9.15 5.76 15.01
CA ILE A 174 7.90 5.10 14.61
C ILE A 174 7.92 4.75 13.11
N GLN A 175 8.40 5.66 12.26
CA GLN A 175 8.51 5.42 10.83
C GLN A 175 9.53 4.31 10.52
N ALA A 176 10.68 4.31 11.19
CA ALA A 176 11.68 3.24 11.06
C ALA A 176 11.12 1.89 11.52
N ALA A 177 10.41 1.84 12.65
CA ALA A 177 9.80 0.63 13.17
C ALA A 177 8.71 0.09 12.22
N THR A 178 7.86 0.95 11.68
CA THR A 178 6.81 0.55 10.72
C THR A 178 7.40 0.07 9.39
N MET A 179 8.44 0.73 8.86
CA MET A 179 9.15 0.25 7.67
C MET A 179 9.81 -1.11 7.90
N PHE A 180 10.43 -1.31 9.07
CA PHE A 180 11.05 -2.59 9.43
C PHE A 180 10.03 -3.73 9.53
N LEU A 181 8.91 -3.51 10.23
CA LEU A 181 7.82 -4.49 10.33
C LEU A 181 7.20 -4.82 8.96
N GLY A 182 6.99 -3.79 8.12
CA GLY A 182 6.50 -3.97 6.76
C GLY A 182 7.46 -4.80 5.91
N GLY A 183 8.76 -4.48 5.96
CA GLY A 183 9.81 -5.21 5.23
C GLY A 183 9.95 -6.67 5.67
N MET A 184 9.88 -6.96 6.97
CA MET A 184 9.87 -8.33 7.49
C MET A 184 8.65 -9.12 7.01
N THR A 185 7.47 -8.50 7.06
CA THR A 185 6.23 -9.16 6.63
C THR A 185 6.32 -9.54 5.15
N TYR A 186 6.77 -8.61 4.30
CA TYR A 186 6.96 -8.85 2.87
C TYR A 186 7.96 -10.00 2.61
N THR A 187 9.17 -9.89 3.16
CA THR A 187 10.23 -10.89 2.92
C THR A 187 9.88 -12.26 3.50
N SER A 188 9.10 -12.33 4.59
CA SER A 188 8.66 -13.61 5.16
C SER A 188 7.71 -14.39 4.25
N VAL A 189 6.83 -13.71 3.51
CA VAL A 189 5.91 -14.34 2.55
C VAL A 189 6.69 -14.91 1.37
N ASP A 190 7.65 -14.14 0.84
CA ASP A 190 8.54 -14.59 -0.24
C ASP A 190 9.39 -15.80 0.19
N ALA A 191 9.99 -15.71 1.38
CA ALA A 191 10.81 -16.80 1.93
C ALA A 191 9.98 -18.07 2.15
N PHE A 192 8.73 -17.93 2.59
CA PHE A 192 7.82 -19.06 2.74
C PHE A 192 7.47 -19.69 1.40
N LEU A 193 7.16 -18.90 0.37
CA LEU A 193 6.95 -19.42 -0.99
C LEU A 193 8.20 -20.15 -1.51
N GLY A 194 9.39 -19.57 -1.34
CA GLY A 194 10.66 -20.20 -1.70
C GLY A 194 10.88 -21.53 -0.99
N LEU A 195 10.57 -21.61 0.31
CA LEU A 195 10.63 -22.86 1.08
C LEU A 195 9.68 -23.93 0.52
N LEU A 196 8.45 -23.55 0.17
CA LEU A 196 7.46 -24.48 -0.39
C LEU A 196 7.90 -25.03 -1.76
N ILE A 197 8.47 -24.15 -2.61
CA ILE A 197 9.03 -24.52 -3.91
C ILE A 197 10.21 -25.49 -3.73
N LEU A 198 11.18 -25.16 -2.89
CA LEU A 198 12.33 -26.03 -2.61
C LEU A 198 11.90 -27.36 -1.99
N HIS A 199 10.85 -27.37 -1.17
CA HIS A 199 10.28 -28.59 -0.63
C HIS A 199 9.72 -29.49 -1.75
N ILE A 200 9.00 -28.93 -2.73
CA ILE A 200 8.55 -29.69 -3.91
C ILE A 200 9.74 -30.26 -4.67
N CYS A 201 10.76 -29.45 -4.93
CA CYS A 201 11.97 -29.90 -5.64
C CYS A 201 12.63 -31.07 -4.90
N GLY A 202 12.75 -31.01 -3.58
CA GLY A 202 13.26 -32.11 -2.76
C GLY A 202 12.36 -33.36 -2.82
N GLN A 203 11.03 -33.19 -2.84
CA GLN A 203 10.10 -34.32 -3.02
C GLN A 203 10.21 -34.95 -4.41
N LEU A 204 10.42 -34.16 -5.47
CA LEU A 204 10.66 -34.64 -6.83
C LEU A 204 11.99 -35.40 -6.93
N GLU A 205 13.06 -34.90 -6.31
CA GLU A 205 14.35 -35.58 -6.27
C GLU A 205 14.26 -36.95 -5.55
N ASN A 206 13.58 -36.98 -4.40
CA ASN A 206 13.31 -38.24 -3.68
C ASN A 206 12.45 -39.19 -4.51
N PHE A 207 11.43 -38.67 -5.19
CA PHE A 207 10.60 -39.45 -6.09
C PHE A 207 11.42 -40.04 -7.24
N LYS A 208 12.28 -39.24 -7.88
CA LYS A 208 13.22 -39.67 -8.92
C LYS A 208 14.11 -40.81 -8.44
N HIS A 209 14.71 -40.67 -7.25
CA HIS A 209 15.57 -41.71 -6.67
C HIS A 209 14.81 -43.04 -6.44
N ARG A 210 13.60 -42.97 -5.87
CA ARG A 210 12.74 -44.16 -5.66
C ARG A 210 12.32 -44.82 -6.97
N LEU A 211 12.11 -44.01 -8.00
CA LEU A 211 11.72 -44.45 -9.32
C LEU A 211 12.87 -45.17 -10.05
N THR A 212 14.10 -44.66 -9.97
CA THR A 212 15.27 -45.35 -10.57
C THR A 212 15.48 -46.76 -9.99
N ASN A 213 15.17 -46.94 -8.71
CA ASN A 213 15.24 -48.24 -8.03
C ASN A 213 14.01 -49.13 -8.20
N LEU A 214 12.99 -48.69 -8.97
CA LEU A 214 11.70 -49.38 -9.09
C LEU A 214 11.82 -50.76 -9.75
N ILE A 215 12.64 -50.89 -10.80
CA ILE A 215 12.80 -52.15 -11.56
C ILE A 215 13.45 -53.24 -10.70
N SER A 216 14.31 -52.86 -9.75
CA SER A 216 15.00 -53.78 -8.85
C SER A 216 14.16 -54.18 -7.62
N SER A 217 12.93 -53.66 -7.50
CA SER A 217 12.05 -53.97 -6.37
C SER A 217 11.52 -55.40 -6.43
N LYS A 218 11.64 -56.14 -5.31
CA LYS A 218 11.03 -57.48 -5.17
C LYS A 218 9.50 -57.45 -5.29
N ASP A 219 8.87 -56.36 -4.85
CA ASP A 219 7.44 -56.11 -4.97
C ASP A 219 7.22 -54.86 -5.85
N PHE A 220 7.17 -55.10 -7.16
CA PHE A 220 7.05 -54.04 -8.17
C PHE A 220 5.70 -53.30 -8.06
N ASP A 221 4.60 -54.03 -7.89
CA ASP A 221 3.25 -53.46 -7.91
C ASP A 221 3.01 -52.55 -6.70
N SER A 222 3.45 -52.98 -5.51
CA SER A 222 3.37 -52.15 -4.30
C SER A 222 4.27 -50.92 -4.42
N ALA A 223 5.51 -51.08 -4.89
CA ALA A 223 6.46 -49.98 -5.07
C ALA A 223 5.93 -48.95 -6.09
N LEU A 224 5.38 -49.41 -7.22
CA LEU A 224 4.77 -48.56 -8.23
C LEU A 224 3.56 -47.81 -7.69
N CYS A 225 2.63 -48.49 -7.02
CA CYS A 225 1.46 -47.87 -6.41
C CYS A 225 1.86 -46.75 -5.43
N ASN A 226 2.89 -47.00 -4.63
CA ASN A 226 3.39 -46.04 -3.67
C ASN A 226 4.08 -44.83 -4.35
N ASN A 227 4.78 -45.06 -5.46
CA ASN A 227 5.36 -44.01 -6.31
C ASN A 227 4.27 -43.14 -6.95
N VAL A 228 3.26 -43.75 -7.60
CA VAL A 228 2.11 -43.03 -8.20
C VAL A 228 1.39 -42.19 -7.16
N ARG A 229 1.10 -42.75 -5.97
CA ARG A 229 0.47 -42.00 -4.87
C ARG A 229 1.31 -40.82 -4.40
N THR A 230 2.64 -40.96 -4.41
CA THR A 230 3.56 -39.88 -4.03
C THR A 230 3.54 -38.78 -5.09
N HIS A 231 3.68 -39.12 -6.37
CA HIS A 231 3.65 -38.17 -7.48
C HIS A 231 2.33 -37.38 -7.53
N LEU A 232 1.18 -38.05 -7.35
CA LEU A 232 -0.13 -37.39 -7.28
C LEU A 232 -0.26 -36.44 -6.10
N ARG A 233 0.38 -36.74 -4.96
CA ARG A 233 0.40 -35.82 -3.80
C ARG A 233 1.25 -34.58 -4.09
N ILE A 234 2.40 -34.76 -4.73
CA ILE A 234 3.27 -33.64 -5.14
C ILE A 234 2.54 -32.70 -6.11
N ILE A 235 1.87 -33.26 -7.14
CA ILE A 235 1.08 -32.46 -8.09
C ILE A 235 -0.01 -31.66 -7.37
N ARG A 236 -0.79 -32.29 -6.48
CA ARG A 236 -1.84 -31.58 -5.72
C ARG A 236 -1.26 -30.48 -4.84
N PHE A 237 -0.11 -30.74 -4.22
CA PHE A 237 0.56 -29.76 -3.39
C PHE A 237 1.03 -28.55 -4.20
N ALA A 238 1.60 -28.78 -5.39
CA ALA A 238 1.98 -27.71 -6.30
C ALA A 238 0.78 -26.88 -6.79
N ASN A 239 -0.32 -27.54 -7.16
CA ASN A 239 -1.54 -26.83 -7.55
C ASN A 239 -2.10 -25.95 -6.42
N ASN A 240 -2.06 -26.45 -5.17
CA ASN A 240 -2.49 -25.64 -4.02
C ASN A 240 -1.58 -24.42 -3.81
N ILE A 241 -0.26 -24.57 -4.00
CA ILE A 241 0.68 -23.44 -3.93
C ILE A 241 0.38 -22.43 -5.03
N GLU A 242 0.21 -22.90 -6.26
CA GLU A 242 -0.17 -22.05 -7.37
C GLU A 242 -1.48 -21.30 -7.08
N ASP A 243 -2.53 -21.97 -6.61
CA ASP A 243 -3.82 -21.33 -6.30
C ASP A 243 -3.71 -20.27 -5.20
N VAL A 244 -2.91 -20.52 -4.15
CA VAL A 244 -2.72 -19.57 -3.03
C VAL A 244 -1.92 -18.35 -3.46
N PHE A 245 -0.87 -18.52 -4.26
CA PHE A 245 0.05 -17.44 -4.62
C PHE A 245 -0.19 -16.83 -6.01
N ALA A 246 -1.11 -17.36 -6.82
CA ALA A 246 -1.34 -16.93 -8.20
C ALA A 246 -1.63 -15.43 -8.32
N LEU A 247 -2.51 -14.88 -7.48
CA LEU A 247 -2.85 -13.46 -7.50
C LEU A 247 -1.69 -12.58 -7.03
N LEU A 248 -0.95 -13.02 -6.01
CA LEU A 248 0.22 -12.32 -5.50
C LEU A 248 1.31 -12.24 -6.58
N MET A 249 1.60 -13.35 -7.24
CA MET A 249 2.59 -13.42 -8.32
C MET A 249 2.15 -12.63 -9.56
N LEU A 250 0.85 -12.58 -9.86
CA LEU A 250 0.31 -11.72 -10.93
C LEU A 250 0.52 -10.23 -10.60
N GLY A 251 0.18 -9.81 -9.38
CA GLY A 251 0.43 -8.45 -8.91
C GLY A 251 1.91 -8.08 -8.99
N LEU A 252 2.80 -9.01 -8.63
CA LEU A 252 4.25 -8.85 -8.70
C LEU A 252 4.75 -8.62 -10.14
N VAL A 253 4.24 -9.36 -11.12
CA VAL A 253 4.61 -9.20 -12.54
C VAL A 253 4.22 -7.81 -13.07
N PHE A 254 3.01 -7.34 -12.76
CA PHE A 254 2.58 -5.99 -13.14
C PHE A 254 3.38 -4.90 -12.41
N TYR A 255 3.62 -5.09 -11.10
CA TYR A 255 4.44 -4.19 -10.31
C TYR A 255 5.85 -4.06 -10.91
N PHE A 256 6.49 -5.19 -11.21
CA PHE A 256 7.79 -5.21 -11.89
C PHE A 256 7.72 -4.46 -13.22
N GLY A 257 6.79 -4.82 -14.11
CA GLY A 257 6.70 -4.22 -15.44
C GLY A 257 6.53 -2.71 -15.40
N ILE A 258 5.64 -2.21 -14.54
CA ILE A 258 5.42 -0.77 -14.37
C ILE A 258 6.67 -0.13 -13.79
N VAL A 259 7.10 -0.52 -12.58
CA VAL A 259 8.17 0.18 -11.85
C VAL A 259 9.51 0.08 -12.57
N PHE A 260 9.83 -1.06 -13.19
CA PHE A 260 11.05 -1.23 -13.96
C PHE A 260 11.07 -0.33 -15.20
N CYS A 261 9.95 -0.19 -15.93
CA CYS A 261 9.84 0.77 -17.02
C CYS A 261 10.03 2.21 -16.52
N LEU A 262 9.44 2.57 -15.38
CA LEU A 262 9.58 3.92 -14.81
C LEU A 262 11.02 4.21 -14.38
N PHE A 263 11.65 3.28 -13.67
CA PHE A 263 13.01 3.44 -13.14
C PHE A 263 14.06 3.40 -14.26
N GLY A 264 13.93 2.49 -15.22
CA GLY A 264 14.80 2.45 -16.40
C GLY A 264 14.64 3.70 -17.26
N PHE A 265 13.38 4.13 -17.44
CA PHE A 265 12.93 5.49 -17.69
C PHE A 265 13.88 6.60 -17.23
N LEU A 266 13.81 6.81 -15.92
CA LEU A 266 14.54 7.83 -15.18
C LEU A 266 16.04 7.66 -15.32
N PHE A 267 16.53 6.44 -15.19
CA PHE A 267 17.97 6.15 -15.24
C PHE A 267 18.59 6.60 -16.57
N VAL A 268 17.99 6.24 -17.70
CA VAL A 268 18.50 6.65 -19.02
C VAL A 268 18.34 8.16 -19.22
N THR A 269 17.27 8.76 -18.71
CA THR A 269 17.04 10.21 -18.75
C THR A 269 18.10 10.98 -17.97
N VAL A 270 18.44 10.53 -16.76
CA VAL A 270 19.49 11.08 -15.88
C VAL A 270 20.86 10.98 -16.54
N ILE A 271 21.17 9.85 -17.19
CA ILE A 271 22.45 9.65 -17.89
C ILE A 271 22.55 10.51 -19.16
N THR A 272 21.47 10.60 -19.94
CA THR A 272 21.49 11.26 -21.26
C THR A 272 21.35 12.78 -21.16
N GLY A 273 20.71 13.29 -20.10
CA GLY A 273 20.36 14.71 -19.95
C GLY A 273 21.52 15.65 -19.63
N ASN A 274 22.76 15.18 -19.55
CA ASN A 274 23.96 15.96 -19.22
C ASN A 274 23.86 16.81 -17.91
N GLU A 275 22.89 16.54 -17.04
CA GLU A 275 22.77 17.10 -15.68
C GLU A 275 23.63 16.35 -14.64
N ILE A 276 24.59 15.56 -15.12
CA ILE A 276 25.50 14.74 -14.29
C ILE A 276 26.29 15.61 -13.31
N GLY A 277 26.51 16.90 -13.63
CA GLY A 277 27.24 17.85 -12.80
C GLY A 277 26.47 18.44 -11.60
N HIS A 278 25.13 18.38 -11.57
CA HIS A 278 24.31 19.02 -10.53
C HIS A 278 23.42 18.04 -9.73
N MET A 279 23.33 16.77 -10.12
CA MET A 279 22.51 15.79 -9.41
C MET A 279 23.24 15.17 -8.22
N SER A 280 22.58 15.15 -7.05
CA SER A 280 23.12 14.53 -5.84
C SER A 280 23.39 13.03 -6.06
N LEU A 281 24.61 12.58 -5.78
CA LEU A 281 25.05 11.17 -5.83
C LEU A 281 24.01 10.19 -5.23
N THR A 282 23.36 10.60 -4.13
CA THR A 282 22.31 9.87 -3.43
C THR A 282 21.15 9.43 -4.34
N ARG A 283 20.72 10.26 -5.30
CA ARG A 283 19.62 9.94 -6.22
C ARG A 283 20.00 8.87 -7.23
N VAL A 284 21.21 8.97 -7.80
CA VAL A 284 21.72 7.96 -8.75
C VAL A 284 21.90 6.62 -8.04
N CYS A 285 22.48 6.63 -6.82
CA CYS A 285 22.61 5.43 -6.01
C CYS A 285 21.24 4.79 -5.71
N PHE A 286 20.23 5.59 -5.32
CA PHE A 286 18.88 5.10 -5.06
C PHE A 286 18.25 4.42 -6.29
N LEU A 287 18.36 5.04 -7.48
CA LEU A 287 17.83 4.46 -8.72
C LEU A 287 18.53 3.16 -9.10
N VAL A 288 19.86 3.12 -9.02
CA VAL A 288 20.65 1.92 -9.33
C VAL A 288 20.31 0.77 -8.37
N ILE A 289 20.25 1.06 -7.07
CA ILE A 289 19.86 0.07 -6.05
C ILE A 289 18.45 -0.43 -6.33
N GLY A 290 17.49 0.47 -6.59
CA GLY A 290 16.10 0.10 -6.87
C GLY A 290 15.95 -0.79 -8.10
N ILE A 291 16.61 -0.45 -9.21
CA ILE A 291 16.61 -1.28 -10.44
C ILE A 291 17.19 -2.65 -10.15
N PHE A 292 18.35 -2.71 -9.47
CA PHE A 292 18.99 -3.97 -9.13
C PHE A 292 18.10 -4.84 -8.23
N THR A 293 17.47 -4.25 -7.21
CA THR A 293 16.56 -4.96 -6.32
C THR A 293 15.35 -5.52 -7.07
N LEU A 294 14.72 -4.75 -7.96
CA LEU A 294 13.58 -5.20 -8.77
C LEU A 294 13.95 -6.35 -9.71
N LEU A 295 15.12 -6.24 -10.34
CA LEU A 295 15.68 -7.29 -11.21
C LEU A 295 15.96 -8.57 -10.43
N ALA A 296 16.70 -8.46 -9.33
CA ALA A 296 17.06 -9.60 -8.49
C ALA A 296 15.80 -10.31 -7.96
N HIS A 297 14.80 -9.55 -7.50
CA HIS A 297 13.57 -10.10 -6.96
C HIS A 297 12.79 -10.89 -8.02
N THR A 298 12.57 -10.32 -9.20
CA THR A 298 11.82 -10.99 -10.28
C THR A 298 12.60 -12.18 -10.84
N PHE A 299 13.93 -12.06 -10.93
CA PHE A 299 14.81 -13.16 -11.32
C PHE A 299 14.68 -14.35 -10.36
N LEU A 300 14.64 -14.11 -9.04
CA LEU A 300 14.48 -15.18 -8.06
C LEU A 300 13.13 -15.90 -8.22
N TYR A 301 12.05 -15.16 -8.46
CA TYR A 301 10.73 -15.76 -8.69
C TYR A 301 10.68 -16.63 -9.96
N CYS A 302 11.17 -16.10 -11.09
CA CYS A 302 11.22 -16.86 -12.33
C CYS A 302 12.22 -18.02 -12.27
N GLY A 303 13.35 -17.84 -11.57
CA GLY A 303 14.32 -18.90 -11.31
C GLY A 303 13.74 -20.02 -10.45
N ALA A 304 12.97 -19.70 -9.42
CA ALA A 304 12.30 -20.70 -8.59
C ALA A 304 11.31 -21.55 -9.41
N GLY A 305 10.55 -20.93 -10.32
CA GLY A 305 9.67 -21.66 -11.25
C GLY A 305 10.45 -22.51 -12.26
N GLU A 306 11.59 -22.03 -12.75
CA GLU A 306 12.48 -22.77 -13.66
C GLU A 306 13.07 -24.02 -12.97
N ILE A 307 13.51 -23.90 -11.71
CA ILE A 307 14.04 -25.04 -10.93
C ILE A 307 12.98 -26.14 -10.80
N ILE A 308 11.70 -25.79 -10.56
CA ILE A 308 10.62 -26.79 -10.52
C ILE A 308 10.46 -27.47 -11.87
N ALA A 309 10.48 -26.69 -12.96
CA ALA A 309 10.33 -27.22 -14.31
C ALA A 309 11.47 -28.20 -14.66
N GLU A 310 12.72 -27.83 -14.35
CA GLU A 310 13.90 -28.67 -14.53
C GLU A 310 13.81 -29.97 -13.73
N GLN A 311 13.34 -29.90 -12.48
CA GLN A 311 13.15 -31.09 -11.65
C GLN A 311 12.06 -32.03 -12.21
N CYS A 312 10.97 -31.49 -12.74
CA CYS A 312 9.94 -32.30 -13.38
C CYS A 312 10.47 -32.98 -14.66
N GLU A 313 11.27 -32.28 -15.45
CA GLU A 313 11.92 -32.83 -16.64
C GLU A 313 12.95 -33.92 -16.28
N ALA A 314 13.75 -33.70 -15.23
CA ALA A 314 14.69 -34.69 -14.72
C ALA A 314 13.98 -35.98 -14.28
N VAL A 315 12.81 -35.85 -13.64
CA VAL A 315 11.95 -37.00 -13.30
C VAL A 315 11.48 -37.71 -14.56
N TYR A 316 10.96 -36.99 -15.56
CA TYR A 316 10.50 -37.57 -16.82
C TYR A 316 11.64 -38.33 -17.53
N SER A 317 12.81 -37.70 -17.67
CA SER A 317 14.01 -38.30 -18.25
C SER A 317 14.44 -39.57 -17.50
N ALA A 318 14.38 -39.56 -16.17
CA ALA A 318 14.67 -40.75 -15.37
C ALA A 318 13.69 -41.90 -15.64
N ILE A 319 12.39 -41.63 -15.81
CA ILE A 319 11.41 -42.67 -16.19
C ILE A 319 11.75 -43.24 -17.57
N CYS A 320 12.06 -42.39 -18.55
CA CYS A 320 12.39 -42.79 -19.92
C CYS A 320 13.63 -43.69 -20.01
N ASN A 321 14.64 -43.42 -19.18
CA ASN A 321 15.90 -44.18 -19.14
C ASN A 321 15.82 -45.50 -18.37
N LEU A 322 14.69 -45.80 -17.73
CA LEU A 322 14.46 -47.12 -17.13
C LEU A 322 14.53 -48.21 -18.21
N GLU A 323 14.96 -49.42 -17.87
CA GLU A 323 14.93 -50.57 -18.78
C GLU A 323 13.49 -51.15 -18.95
N TRP A 324 12.50 -50.27 -19.10
CA TRP A 324 11.07 -50.57 -19.17
C TRP A 324 10.71 -51.50 -20.34
N TYR A 325 11.54 -51.52 -21.39
CA TYR A 325 11.35 -52.36 -22.56
C TYR A 325 11.56 -53.85 -22.26
N LYS A 326 12.35 -54.19 -21.23
CA LYS A 326 12.61 -55.58 -20.77
C LYS A 326 11.54 -56.13 -19.82
N LEU A 327 10.61 -55.29 -19.34
CA LEU A 327 9.58 -55.69 -18.39
C LEU A 327 8.42 -56.46 -19.06
N GLU A 328 7.71 -57.24 -18.25
CA GLU A 328 6.47 -57.91 -18.65
C GLU A 328 5.43 -56.93 -19.21
N PRO A 329 4.57 -57.34 -20.17
CA PRO A 329 3.61 -56.47 -20.83
C PRO A 329 2.70 -55.68 -19.89
N ARG A 330 2.29 -56.26 -18.75
CA ARG A 330 1.46 -55.57 -17.74
C ARG A 330 2.22 -54.42 -17.07
N LYS A 331 3.45 -54.68 -16.59
CA LYS A 331 4.31 -53.69 -15.92
C LYS A 331 4.70 -52.55 -16.87
N LYS A 332 5.00 -52.88 -18.13
CA LYS A 332 5.28 -51.91 -19.20
C LYS A 332 4.13 -50.91 -19.40
N LYS A 333 2.88 -51.37 -19.45
CA LYS A 333 1.71 -50.49 -19.60
C LYS A 333 1.61 -49.46 -18.47
N TYR A 334 1.85 -49.85 -17.22
CA TYR A 334 1.77 -48.92 -16.09
C TYR A 334 2.87 -47.86 -16.13
N LEU A 335 4.10 -48.22 -16.51
CA LEU A 335 5.18 -47.24 -16.68
C LEU A 335 4.88 -46.25 -17.81
N ILE A 336 4.30 -46.71 -18.93
CA ILE A 336 3.88 -45.81 -20.01
C ILE A 336 2.86 -44.78 -19.51
N LEU A 337 1.87 -45.20 -18.70
CA LEU A 337 0.91 -44.27 -18.10
C LEU A 337 1.61 -43.24 -17.20
N LEU A 338 2.60 -43.67 -16.42
CA LEU A 338 3.39 -42.76 -15.57
C LEU A 338 4.24 -41.79 -16.42
N MET A 339 4.85 -42.26 -17.51
CA MET A 339 5.59 -41.42 -18.46
C MET A 339 4.70 -40.35 -19.09
N ILE A 340 3.52 -40.75 -19.60
CA ILE A 340 2.56 -39.82 -20.19
C ILE A 340 2.18 -38.75 -19.16
N ARG A 341 1.97 -39.14 -17.90
CA ARG A 341 1.64 -38.17 -16.84
C ARG A 341 2.81 -37.26 -16.49
N ALA A 342 4.03 -37.78 -16.43
CA ALA A 342 5.23 -37.02 -16.12
C ALA A 342 5.65 -36.07 -17.26
N ASN A 343 5.26 -36.38 -18.50
CA ASN A 343 5.48 -35.52 -19.67
C ASN A 343 4.61 -34.24 -19.65
N GLU A 344 3.61 -34.17 -18.77
CA GLU A 344 2.81 -32.98 -18.50
C GLU A 344 3.19 -32.40 -17.13
N PRO A 345 4.36 -31.72 -17.02
CA PRO A 345 4.83 -31.16 -15.77
C PRO A 345 3.89 -30.05 -15.31
N PHE A 346 3.60 -30.00 -14.02
CA PHE A 346 2.93 -28.84 -13.44
C PHE A 346 3.87 -27.64 -13.46
N ARG A 347 3.32 -26.45 -13.70
CA ARG A 347 4.08 -25.20 -13.76
C ARG A 347 3.46 -24.22 -12.79
N ILE A 348 4.29 -23.48 -12.07
CA ILE A 348 3.80 -22.38 -11.25
C ILE A 348 3.55 -21.19 -12.19
N THR A 349 2.31 -20.71 -12.22
CA THR A 349 1.94 -19.57 -13.05
C THR A 349 1.44 -18.39 -12.21
N ALA A 350 1.72 -17.18 -12.68
CA ALA A 350 1.14 -15.95 -12.19
C ALA A 350 -0.26 -15.77 -12.80
N GLY A 351 -1.28 -15.72 -11.94
CA GLY A 351 -2.67 -15.49 -12.32
C GLY A 351 -3.27 -16.52 -13.28
N LYS A 352 -2.69 -17.72 -13.40
CA LYS A 352 -3.07 -18.73 -14.42
C LYS A 352 -2.84 -18.31 -15.87
N ILE A 353 -2.06 -17.26 -16.09
CA ILE A 353 -1.83 -16.67 -17.42
C ILE A 353 -0.35 -16.73 -17.78
N PHE A 354 0.53 -16.31 -16.87
CA PHE A 354 1.95 -16.17 -17.16
C PHE A 354 2.76 -17.24 -16.43
N PRO A 355 3.40 -18.19 -17.14
CA PRO A 355 4.29 -19.14 -16.48
C PRO A 355 5.51 -18.43 -15.91
N LEU A 356 5.89 -18.74 -14.67
CA LEU A 356 7.07 -18.17 -14.05
C LEU A 356 8.32 -18.93 -14.50
N THR A 357 8.89 -18.48 -15.60
CA THR A 357 10.07 -19.07 -16.24
C THR A 357 11.09 -18.00 -16.60
N MET A 358 12.32 -18.42 -16.86
CA MET A 358 13.36 -17.50 -17.32
C MET A 358 12.99 -16.86 -18.67
N THR A 359 12.23 -17.59 -19.51
CA THR A 359 11.71 -17.06 -20.77
C THR A 359 10.70 -15.92 -20.57
N THR A 360 9.81 -16.03 -19.58
CA THR A 360 8.89 -14.94 -19.21
C THR A 360 9.66 -13.74 -18.67
N PHE A 361 10.65 -13.96 -17.80
CA PHE A 361 11.52 -12.88 -17.31
C PHE A 361 12.21 -12.12 -18.45
N CYS A 362 12.86 -12.83 -19.37
CA CYS A 362 13.51 -12.21 -20.53
C CYS A 362 12.50 -11.47 -21.41
N SER A 363 11.30 -12.00 -21.59
CA SER A 363 10.24 -11.36 -22.38
C SER A 363 9.73 -10.08 -21.72
N LEU A 364 9.57 -10.08 -20.39
CA LEU A 364 9.21 -8.89 -19.61
C LEU A 364 10.32 -7.82 -19.69
N LEU A 365 11.59 -8.22 -19.59
CA LEU A 365 12.72 -7.30 -19.77
C LEU A 365 12.77 -6.69 -21.16
N LYS A 366 12.63 -7.50 -22.22
CA LYS A 366 12.60 -7.03 -23.61
C LYS A 366 11.46 -6.06 -23.85
N THR A 367 10.26 -6.40 -23.37
CA THR A 367 9.07 -5.54 -23.49
C THR A 367 9.30 -4.22 -22.76
N SER A 368 9.82 -4.27 -21.54
CA SER A 368 10.11 -3.08 -20.73
C SER A 368 11.18 -2.20 -21.37
N ALA A 369 12.26 -2.79 -21.89
CA ALA A 369 13.29 -2.08 -22.64
C ALA A 369 12.71 -1.43 -23.91
N GLY A 370 11.82 -2.11 -24.63
CA GLY A 370 11.08 -1.56 -25.76
C GLY A 370 10.23 -0.34 -25.38
N TYR A 371 9.50 -0.41 -24.25
CA TYR A 371 8.77 0.74 -23.71
C TYR A 371 9.69 1.90 -23.32
N ILE A 372 10.81 1.62 -22.65
CA ILE A 372 11.83 2.62 -22.31
C ILE A 372 12.35 3.30 -23.58
N SER A 373 12.72 2.53 -24.61
CA SER A 373 13.18 3.08 -25.89
C SER A 373 12.12 3.93 -26.59
N PHE A 374 10.85 3.50 -26.57
CA PHE A 374 9.75 4.28 -27.13
C PHE A 374 9.56 5.62 -26.40
N LEU A 375 9.56 5.60 -25.06
CA LEU A 375 9.45 6.82 -24.25
C LEU A 375 10.62 7.78 -24.50
N LEU A 376 11.85 7.25 -24.62
CA LEU A 376 13.03 8.04 -24.96
C LEU A 376 12.94 8.65 -26.37
N ALA A 377 12.49 7.87 -27.37
CA ALA A 377 12.33 8.35 -28.73
C ALA A 377 11.28 9.47 -28.81
N LYS A 378 10.15 9.31 -28.12
CA LYS A 378 9.11 10.35 -28.04
C LYS A 378 9.67 11.64 -27.43
N ARG A 379 10.43 11.54 -26.35
CA ARG A 379 11.08 12.70 -25.71
C ARG A 379 12.03 13.43 -26.66
N LYS A 380 12.80 12.69 -27.48
CA LYS A 380 13.74 13.30 -28.45
C LYS A 380 13.03 14.00 -29.62
N ILE A 381 11.79 13.63 -29.93
CA ILE A 381 10.98 14.27 -30.98
C ILE A 381 10.37 15.60 -30.47
N GLU A 382 10.13 15.71 -29.16
CA GLU A 382 9.54 16.90 -28.53
C GLU A 382 10.58 17.97 -28.13
N LEU A 383 11.88 17.64 -28.18
CA LEU A 383 13.04 18.53 -28.01
C LEU A 383 13.56 18.98 -29.38
#